data_AF-A0A1H6T0T2-F1
#
_entry.id   AF-A0A1H6T0T2-F1
#
_cell.length_a   1.000
_cell.length_b   1.000
_cell.length_c   1.000
_cell.angle_alpha   90.00
_cell.angle_beta   90.00
_cell.angle_gamma   90.00
#
_symmetry.space_group_name_H-M   'P 1'
#
loop_
_entity.id
_entity.type
_entity.pdbx_description
1 polymer ?
#
loop_
_entity_poly.entity_id
_entity_poly.type
_entity_poly.pdbx_seq_one_letter_code
_entity_poly.pdbx_strand_id
1 'polypeptide(L)'
;MLLVLIIPFFILLTNSGNLESEQSFCPFKMLTGFPCPGCGITKSLVYLYEGDLLKSIAFHLFGPVVLVLAFYFLIKLSLELYYKKPFFANTFNKKKWTYIFVALLIVYHTTRIIFFIKDNSFDAILKESIWR
;
A
#
# COMPACT_ATOMS: atom_id res chain seq x y z
N MET A 1 4.19 -9.77 5.47
CA MET A 1 4.99 -9.65 4.23
C MET A 1 4.41 -10.46 3.08
N LEU A 2 4.26 -11.79 3.22
CA LEU A 2 3.65 -12.59 2.16
C LEU A 2 2.25 -12.10 1.77
N LEU A 3 1.43 -11.68 2.74
CA LEU A 3 0.11 -11.07 2.48
C LEU A 3 0.17 -9.83 1.57
N VAL A 4 1.23 -9.01 1.67
CA VAL A 4 1.40 -7.79 0.86
C VAL A 4 1.70 -8.12 -0.61
N LEU A 5 2.24 -9.30 -0.88
CA LEU A 5 2.52 -9.78 -2.23
C LEU A 5 1.36 -10.61 -2.78
N ILE A 6 0.78 -11.47 -1.94
CA ILE A 6 -0.31 -12.40 -2.30
C ILE A 6 -1.60 -11.63 -2.61
N ILE A 7 -1.95 -10.60 -1.82
CA ILE A 7 -3.21 -9.88 -2.01
C ILE A 7 -3.26 -9.16 -3.37
N PRO A 8 -2.26 -8.32 -3.76
CA PRO A 8 -2.26 -7.69 -5.07
C PRO A 8 -2.11 -8.69 -6.21
N PHE A 9 -1.37 -9.79 -6.00
CA PHE A 9 -1.22 -10.84 -7.01
C PHE A 9 -2.54 -11.58 -7.25
N PHE A 10 -3.27 -11.90 -6.18
CA PHE A 10 -4.60 -12.50 -6.28
C PHE A 10 -5.59 -11.53 -6.95
N ILE A 11 -5.54 -10.24 -6.59
CA ILE A 11 -6.36 -9.21 -7.23
C ILE A 11 -6.07 -9.13 -8.73
N LEU A 12 -4.79 -9.12 -9.14
CA LEU A 12 -4.39 -9.16 -10.54
C LEU A 12 -4.99 -10.38 -11.28
N LEU A 13 -4.97 -11.56 -10.65
CA LEU A 13 -5.53 -12.79 -11.24
C LEU A 13 -7.05 -12.78 -11.34
N THR A 14 -7.73 -12.12 -10.40
CA THR A 14 -9.20 -12.01 -10.39
C THR A 14 -9.72 -10.79 -11.15
N ASN A 15 -8.84 -9.87 -11.58
CA ASN A 15 -9.26 -8.66 -12.26
C ASN A 15 -9.59 -8.94 -13.72
N SER A 16 -10.85 -8.74 -14.11
CA SER A 16 -11.34 -8.92 -15.48
C SER A 16 -11.58 -7.58 -16.22
N GLY A 17 -11.18 -6.43 -15.66
CA GLY A 17 -11.36 -5.11 -16.28
C GLY A 17 -11.13 -3.92 -15.34
N ASN A 18 -10.70 -2.79 -15.93
CA ASN A 18 -10.50 -1.43 -15.37
C ASN A 18 -10.45 -1.27 -13.84
N LEU A 19 -9.28 -1.57 -13.25
CA LEU A 19 -8.87 -1.19 -11.88
C LEU A 19 -9.04 0.31 -11.55
N GLU A 20 -9.12 1.16 -12.57
CA GLU A 20 -9.34 2.61 -12.46
C GLU A 20 -10.78 2.94 -12.05
N SER A 21 -11.77 2.29 -12.66
CA SER A 21 -13.20 2.56 -12.48
C SER A 21 -13.90 1.59 -11.56
N GLU A 22 -13.37 0.37 -11.39
CA GLU A 22 -13.88 -0.56 -10.39
C GLU A 22 -13.52 0.00 -9.02
N GLN A 23 -14.54 0.62 -8.42
CA GLN A 23 -14.64 1.01 -7.04
C GLN A 23 -14.21 -0.20 -6.21
N SER A 24 -12.94 -0.21 -5.87
CA SER A 24 -12.29 -1.40 -5.34
C SER A 24 -13.06 -1.80 -4.11
N PHE A 25 -13.50 -3.06 -4.06
CA PHE A 25 -14.15 -3.71 -2.92
C PHE A 25 -13.21 -3.64 -1.70
N CYS A 26 -13.04 -2.44 -1.16
CA CYS A 26 -12.31 -2.14 0.03
C CYS A 26 -13.39 -1.96 1.08
N PRO A 27 -13.56 -2.93 1.99
CA PRO A 27 -14.57 -2.86 3.03
C PRO A 27 -14.48 -1.55 3.80
N PHE A 28 -13.25 -1.01 3.97
CA PHE A 28 -13.02 0.28 4.62
C PHE A 28 -13.61 1.46 3.85
N LYS A 29 -13.36 1.56 2.53
CA LYS A 29 -13.93 2.65 1.70
C LYS A 29 -15.45 2.53 1.64
N MET A 30 -15.96 1.31 1.50
CA MET A 30 -17.40 1.04 1.49
C MET A 30 -18.07 1.36 2.85
N LEU A 31 -17.42 1.08 3.98
CA LEU A 31 -17.96 1.35 5.31
C LEU A 31 -17.84 2.82 5.73
N THR A 32 -16.83 3.55 5.26
CA THR A 32 -16.50 4.88 5.78
C THR A 32 -16.57 6.01 4.75
N GLY A 33 -16.61 5.70 3.45
CA GLY A 33 -16.46 6.66 2.35
C GLY A 33 -15.03 7.18 2.16
N PHE A 34 -14.12 6.91 3.11
CA PHE A 34 -12.76 7.47 3.09
C PHE A 34 -11.77 6.59 2.32
N PRO A 35 -10.85 7.19 1.55
CA PRO A 35 -9.79 6.46 0.87
C PRO A 35 -8.78 5.93 1.89
N CYS A 36 -8.67 4.60 2.02
CA CYS A 36 -7.65 4.00 2.85
C CYS A 36 -6.28 3.95 2.12
N PRO A 37 -5.16 4.08 2.85
CA PRO A 37 -3.84 4.09 2.23
C PRO A 37 -3.48 2.71 1.64
N GLY A 38 -4.02 1.64 2.24
CA GLY A 38 -3.80 0.27 1.79
C GLY A 38 -4.34 0.02 0.39
N CYS A 39 -5.53 0.54 0.05
CA CYS A 39 -6.15 0.30 -1.25
C CYS A 39 -5.36 0.97 -2.39
N GLY A 40 -4.85 2.18 -2.17
CA GLY A 40 -3.98 2.87 -3.12
C GLY A 40 -2.64 2.16 -3.33
N ILE A 41 -2.03 1.65 -2.26
CA ILE A 41 -0.81 0.82 -2.36
C ILE A 41 -1.09 -0.46 -3.14
N THR A 42 -2.21 -1.12 -2.88
CA THR A 42 -2.59 -2.35 -3.61
C THR A 42 -2.77 -2.07 -5.09
N LYS A 43 -3.50 -1.02 -5.50
CA LYS A 43 -3.62 -0.65 -6.92
C LYS A 43 -2.26 -0.34 -7.54
N SER A 44 -1.44 0.42 -6.85
CA SER A 44 -0.08 0.74 -7.28
C SER A 44 0.76 -0.53 -7.48
N LEU A 45 0.64 -1.54 -6.61
CA LEU A 45 1.30 -2.84 -6.76
C LEU A 45 0.74 -3.66 -7.92
N VAL A 46 -0.57 -3.61 -8.18
CA VAL A 46 -1.17 -4.30 -9.32
C VAL A 46 -0.65 -3.71 -10.65
N TYR A 47 -0.65 -2.39 -10.82
CA TYR A 47 -0.06 -1.75 -12.00
C TYR A 47 1.44 -2.03 -12.13
N LEU A 48 2.14 -2.14 -10.99
CA LEU A 48 3.55 -2.53 -10.99
C LEU A 48 3.75 -3.96 -11.49
N TYR A 49 2.83 -4.89 -11.17
CA TYR A 49 2.85 -6.26 -11.69
C TYR A 49 2.43 -6.34 -13.15
N GLU A 50 1.56 -5.44 -13.63
CA GLU A 50 1.25 -5.27 -15.06
C GLU A 50 2.42 -4.66 -15.85
N GLY A 51 3.44 -4.15 -15.17
CA GLY A 51 4.62 -3.51 -15.78
C GLY A 51 4.47 -2.01 -16.02
N ASP A 52 3.33 -1.41 -15.65
CA ASP A 52 3.09 0.03 -15.78
C ASP A 52 3.60 0.79 -14.55
N LEU A 53 4.90 1.08 -14.56
CA LEU A 53 5.59 1.84 -13.52
C LEU A 53 5.04 3.26 -13.35
N LEU A 54 4.66 3.90 -14.45
CA LEU A 54 4.17 5.28 -14.43
C LEU A 54 2.81 5.35 -13.74
N LYS A 55 1.88 4.46 -14.10
CA LYS A 55 0.60 4.34 -13.39
C LYS A 55 0.78 3.91 -11.96
N SER A 56 1.68 2.97 -11.68
CA SER A 56 2.00 2.53 -10.32
C SER A 56 2.36 3.71 -9.40
N ILE A 57 3.29 4.56 -9.85
CA ILE A 57 3.73 5.74 -9.10
C ILE A 57 2.61 6.78 -9.00
N ALA A 58 1.86 7.00 -10.09
CA ALA A 58 0.74 7.94 -10.12
C ALA A 58 -0.36 7.56 -9.10
N PHE A 59 -0.63 6.27 -8.91
CA PHE A 59 -1.59 5.80 -7.90
C PHE A 59 -1.03 5.92 -6.48
N HIS A 60 0.22 5.50 -6.25
CA HIS A 60 0.85 5.64 -4.95
C HIS A 60 2.38 5.48 -5.00
N LEU A 61 3.11 6.53 -4.61
CA LEU A 61 4.58 6.50 -4.58
C LEU A 61 5.16 5.37 -3.71
N PHE A 62 4.46 4.98 -2.63
CA PHE A 62 4.94 3.91 -1.75
C PHE A 62 4.73 2.49 -2.30
N GLY A 63 3.97 2.27 -3.39
CA GLY A 63 3.76 0.93 -3.92
C GLY A 63 5.06 0.23 -4.33
N PRO A 64 5.86 0.82 -5.24
CA PRO A 64 7.16 0.26 -5.61
C PRO A 64 8.12 0.10 -4.43
N VAL A 65 8.13 1.06 -3.50
CA VAL A 65 8.96 1.00 -2.29
C VAL A 65 8.60 -0.20 -1.43
N VAL A 66 7.31 -0.45 -1.21
CA VAL A 66 6.80 -1.59 -0.44
C VAL A 66 7.17 -2.91 -1.10
N LEU A 67 7.11 -2.99 -2.44
CA LEU A 67 7.51 -4.19 -3.16
C LEU A 67 9.00 -4.50 -2.97
N VAL A 68 9.87 -3.50 -3.15
CA VAL A 68 11.32 -3.66 -2.99
C VAL A 68 11.68 -4.08 -1.57
N LEU A 69 11.07 -3.45 -0.55
CA LEU A 69 11.27 -3.83 0.85
C LEU A 69 10.80 -5.26 1.12
N ALA A 70 9.66 -5.66 0.57
CA ALA A 70 9.15 -7.01 0.72
C ALA A 70 10.11 -8.06 0.12
N PHE A 71 10.65 -7.84 -1.08
CA PHE A 71 11.65 -8.73 -1.67
C PHE A 71 12.96 -8.75 -0.87
N TYR A 72 13.45 -7.58 -0.45
CA TYR A 72 14.67 -7.48 0.36
C TYR A 72 14.56 -8.33 1.64
N PHE A 73 13.48 -8.17 2.40
CA PHE A 73 13.28 -8.93 3.62
C PHE A 73 13.04 -10.42 3.35
N LEU A 74 12.40 -10.80 2.23
CA LEU A 74 12.24 -12.21 1.85
C LEU A 74 13.58 -12.85 1.55
N ILE A 75 14.41 -12.22 0.70
CA ILE A 75 15.75 -12.71 0.37
C ILE A 75 16.60 -12.81 1.64
N LYS A 76 16.56 -11.77 2.48
CA LYS A 76 17.29 -11.77 3.74
C LYS A 76 16.87 -12.95 4.63
N LEU A 77 15.57 -13.15 4.84
CA LEU A 77 15.06 -14.24 5.68
C LEU A 77 15.44 -15.61 5.09
N SER A 78 15.33 -15.78 3.77
CA SER A 78 15.74 -16.99 3.06
C SER A 78 17.23 -17.28 3.21
N LEU A 79 18.09 -16.27 3.09
CA LEU A 79 19.54 -16.41 3.29
C LEU A 79 19.88 -16.71 4.75
N GLU A 80 19.22 -16.07 5.72
CA GLU A 80 19.43 -16.36 7.15
C GLU A 80 18.98 -17.79 7.52
N LEU A 81 17.88 -18.28 6.94
CA LEU A 81 17.42 -19.66 7.08
C LEU A 81 18.40 -20.66 6.44
N TYR A 82 18.91 -20.35 5.25
CA TYR A 82 19.81 -21.24 4.50
C TYR A 82 21.20 -21.32 5.14
N TYR A 83 21.80 -20.17 5.47
CA TYR A 83 23.15 -20.11 6.03
C TYR A 83 23.20 -20.26 7.56
N LYS A 84 22.04 -20.31 8.24
CA LYS A 84 21.88 -20.36 9.71
C LYS A 84 22.75 -19.34 10.48
N LYS A 85 23.15 -18.27 9.80
CA LYS A 85 23.98 -17.18 10.32
C LYS A 85 23.26 -15.87 10.00
N PRO A 86 23.22 -14.91 10.94
CA PRO A 86 22.65 -13.61 10.66
C PRO A 86 23.56 -12.87 9.66
N PHE A 87 23.15 -12.83 8.39
CA PHE A 87 23.94 -12.25 7.29
C PHE A 87 24.05 -10.72 7.41
N PHE A 88 23.02 -10.08 7.97
CA PHE A 88 22.97 -8.65 8.28
C PHE A 88 22.73 -8.43 9.79
N ALA A 89 23.71 -8.82 10.60
CA ALA A 89 23.81 -8.39 12.00
C ALA A 89 24.50 -7.02 12.06
N ASN A 90 23.78 -5.96 11.67
CA ASN A 90 24.20 -4.61 12.05
C ASN A 90 23.09 -3.94 12.85
N THR A 91 23.42 -3.64 14.09
CA THR A 91 22.58 -2.96 15.08
C THR A 91 22.52 -1.47 14.72
N PHE A 92 21.94 -1.13 13.57
CA PHE A 92 21.33 0.19 13.43
C PHE A 92 20.30 0.31 14.54
N ASN A 93 20.24 1.46 15.23
CA ASN A 93 19.29 1.67 16.32
C ASN A 93 17.87 1.71 15.76
N LYS A 94 17.31 0.52 15.48
CA LYS A 94 16.15 0.29 14.62
C LYS A 94 14.94 1.06 15.13
N LYS A 95 14.83 1.20 16.45
CA LYS A 95 13.74 1.91 17.12
C LYS A 95 13.63 3.36 16.64
N LYS A 96 14.71 4.16 16.66
CA LYS A 96 14.65 5.59 16.30
C LYS A 96 14.18 5.80 14.86
N TRP A 97 14.76 5.07 13.91
CA TRP A 97 14.43 5.19 12.50
C TRP A 97 13.05 4.63 12.15
N THR A 98 12.61 3.57 12.83
CA THR A 98 11.23 3.07 12.70
C THR A 98 10.23 4.11 13.19
N TYR A 99 10.46 4.77 14.34
CA TYR A 99 9.56 5.82 14.82
C TYR A 99 9.51 7.03 13.86
N ILE A 100 10.66 7.45 13.32
CA ILE A 100 10.72 8.53 12.33
C ILE A 100 9.92 8.17 11.07
N PHE A 101 10.11 6.96 10.54
CA PHE A 101 9.39 6.49 9.36
C PHE A 101 7.87 6.42 9.60
N VAL A 102 7.44 5.88 10.75
CA VAL A 102 6.03 5.82 11.13
C VAL A 102 5.44 7.22 11.28
N ALA A 103 6.15 8.15 11.92
CA ALA A 103 5.70 9.52 12.07
C ALA A 103 5.51 10.23 10.71
N LEU A 104 6.48 10.08 9.79
CA LEU A 104 6.38 10.63 8.44
C LEU A 104 5.19 10.06 7.66
N LEU A 105 4.94 8.76 7.78
CA LEU A 105 3.78 8.12 7.14
C LEU A 105 2.45 8.66 7.68
N ILE A 106 2.35 8.83 9.01
CA ILE A 106 1.16 9.39 9.64
C ILE A 106 0.94 10.82 9.13
N VAL A 107 1.96 11.66 9.18
CA VAL A 107 1.87 13.06 8.71
C VAL A 107 1.42 13.11 7.26
N TYR A 108 2.09 12.37 6.37
CA TYR A 108 1.72 12.30 4.94
C TYR A 108 0.25 11.87 4.76
N HIS A 109 -0.17 10.84 5.49
CA HIS A 109 -1.53 10.31 5.38
C HIS A 109 -2.58 11.29 5.90
N THR A 110 -2.30 11.95 7.02
CA THR A 110 -3.15 13.00 7.58
C THR A 110 -3.27 14.18 6.60
N THR A 111 -2.17 14.66 6.02
CA THR A 111 -2.23 15.72 5.00
C THR A 111 -3.07 15.29 3.81
N ARG A 112 -2.88 14.07 3.29
CA ARG A 112 -3.65 13.56 2.15
C ARG A 112 -5.16 13.48 2.45
N ILE A 113 -5.53 13.04 3.65
CA ILE A 113 -6.93 13.00 4.09
C ILE A 113 -7.49 14.42 4.20
N ILE A 114 -6.74 15.36 4.78
CA ILE A 114 -7.19 16.76 4.90
C ILE A 114 -7.40 17.39 3.51
N PHE A 115 -6.49 17.18 2.56
CA PHE A 115 -6.66 17.63 1.18
C PHE A 115 -7.87 16.97 0.52
N PHE A 116 -8.07 15.67 0.72
CA PHE A 116 -9.21 14.95 0.18
C PHE A 116 -10.56 15.47 0.73
N ILE A 117 -10.63 15.75 2.03
CA ILE A 117 -11.81 16.34 2.68
C ILE A 117 -12.07 17.77 2.18
N LYS A 118 -11.01 18.52 1.87
CA LYS A 118 -11.15 19.90 1.36
C LYS A 118 -11.65 19.94 -0.08
N ASP A 119 -11.24 18.98 -0.91
CA ASP A 119 -11.64 18.88 -2.33
C ASP A 119 -13.00 18.20 -2.56
N ASN A 120 -13.48 17.38 -1.60
CA ASN A 120 -14.71 16.62 -1.76
C ASN A 120 -15.77 17.03 -0.73
N SER A 121 -16.98 17.32 -1.18
CA SER A 121 -18.12 17.58 -0.28
C SER A 121 -18.47 16.32 0.53
N PHE A 122 -18.97 16.50 1.76
CA PHE A 122 -19.42 15.40 2.61
C PHE A 122 -20.45 14.49 1.91
N ASP A 123 -21.31 15.06 1.06
CA ASP A 123 -22.25 14.32 0.23
C ASP A 123 -21.60 13.39 -0.80
N ALA A 124 -20.46 13.79 -1.38
CA ALA A 124 -19.70 12.95 -2.31
C ALA A 124 -19.01 11.79 -1.56
N ILE A 125 -18.52 12.03 -0.35
CA ILE A 125 -17.90 11.01 0.52
C ILE A 125 -18.95 10.00 0.99
N LEU A 126 -20.14 10.46 1.39
CA LEU A 126 -21.23 9.58 1.83
C LEU A 126 -21.81 8.75 0.69
N LYS A 127 -21.84 9.27 -0.55
CA LYS A 127 -22.27 8.52 -1.75
C LYS A 127 -21.36 7.35 -2.10
N GLU A 128 -20.12 7.38 -1.63
CA GLU A 128 -19.14 6.29 -1.78
C GLU A 128 -19.27 5.22 -0.67
N SER A 129 -20.11 5.46 0.34
CA SER A 129 -20.33 4.54 1.46
C SER A 129 -21.66 3.78 1.32
N ILE A 130 -21.75 2.57 1.88
CA ILE A 130 -22.95 1.72 1.84
C ILE A 130 -24.14 2.35 2.63
N TRP A 131 -23.89 3.42 3.39
CA TRP A 131 -24.90 4.11 4.20
C TRP A 131 -25.84 5.01 3.38
N ARG A 132 -25.70 5.04 2.05
CA ARG A 132 -26.55 5.81 1.14
C ARG A 132 -26.95 5.02 -0.10
#